data_AF-A0A847MRQ3-F1
#
_entry.id   AF-A0A847MRQ3-F1
#
_cell.length_a   1.000
_cell.length_b   1.000
_cell.length_c   1.000
_cell.angle_alpha   90.00
_cell.angle_beta   90.00
_cell.angle_gamma   90.00
#
_symmetry.space_group_name_H-M   'P 1'
#
loop_
_entity.id
_entity.type
_entity.pdbx_description
1 polymer ?
#
loop_
_entity_poly.entity_id
_entity_poly.type
_entity_poly.pdbx_seq_one_letter_code
_entity_poly.pdbx_strand_id
1 'polypeptide(L)' 'MKLAILSRALRSYSTQRLRAAALDRGHQVKVLNTLRFGIDLSGAEPDLHFRGKPLSTYDAVLPRIGNSV' A
#
# COMPACT_ATOMS: atom_id res chain seq x y z
N MET A 1 14.82 -0.16 2.06
CA MET A 1 13.75 0.59 1.38
C MET A 1 12.43 0.39 2.10
N LYS A 2 11.56 1.39 2.04
CA LYS A 2 10.21 1.40 2.56
C LYS A 2 9.22 1.14 1.42
N LEU A 3 8.67 -0.06 1.39
CA LEU A 3 7.82 -0.58 0.34
C LEU A 3 6.35 -0.64 0.78
N ALA A 4 5.46 -0.24 -0.12
CA ALA A 4 4.02 -0.40 0.04
C ALA A 4 3.51 -1.48 -0.91
N ILE A 5 2.73 -2.44 -0.41
CA ILE A 5 1.98 -3.39 -1.24
C ILE A 5 0.51 -3.00 -1.19
N LEU A 6 -0.07 -2.61 -2.33
CA LEU A 6 -1.50 -2.29 -2.39
C LEU A 6 -2.29 -3.58 -2.59
N SER A 7 -3.05 -3.99 -1.59
CA SER A 7 -3.85 -5.22 -1.67
C SER A 7 -4.99 -5.20 -0.67
N ARG A 8 -6.18 -5.61 -1.12
CA ARG A 8 -7.32 -5.88 -0.23
C ARG A 8 -7.26 -7.28 0.39
N ALA A 9 -6.50 -8.19 -0.22
CA ALA A 9 -6.40 -9.58 0.18
C ALA A 9 -5.11 -9.85 0.97
N LEU A 10 -5.06 -9.36 2.22
CA LEU A 10 -3.89 -9.45 3.11
C LEU A 10 -3.43 -10.91 3.33
N ARG A 11 -4.38 -11.83 3.40
CA ARG A 11 -4.13 -13.27 3.67
C ARG A 11 -3.94 -14.11 2.42
N SER A 12 -4.04 -13.54 1.22
CA SER A 12 -3.81 -14.31 -0.01
C SER A 12 -2.34 -14.73 -0.11
N TYR A 13 -2.09 -15.91 -0.68
CA TYR A 13 -0.75 -16.45 -0.89
C TYR A 13 0.17 -15.43 -1.56
N SER A 14 -0.29 -14.80 -2.66
CA SER A 14 0.47 -13.78 -3.39
C SER A 14 0.92 -12.62 -2.50
N THR A 15 0.01 -12.00 -1.73
CA THR A 15 0.35 -10.87 -0.84
C THR A 15 1.33 -11.31 0.25
N GLN A 16 1.14 -12.50 0.82
CA GLN A 16 2.03 -13.03 1.85
C GLN A 16 3.43 -13.33 1.32
N ARG A 17 3.55 -13.93 0.14
CA ARG A 17 4.84 -14.23 -0.50
C ARG A 17 5.60 -12.96 -0.86
N LEU A 18 4.92 -11.95 -1.41
CA LEU A 18 5.53 -10.65 -1.70
C LEU A 18 6.04 -9.97 -0.43
N ARG A 19 5.24 -9.97 0.63
CA ARG A 19 5.65 -9.44 1.95
C ARG A 19 6.86 -10.20 2.49
N ALA A 20 6.84 -11.53 2.47
CA ALA A 20 7.94 -12.35 2.96
C ALA A 20 9.23 -12.09 2.18
N ALA A 21 9.16 -12.06 0.85
CA ALA A 21 10.33 -11.83 -0.01
C ALA A 21 10.95 -10.43 0.16
N ALA A 22 10.13 -9.42 0.47
CA ALA A 22 10.59 -8.07 0.77
C ALA A 22 11.28 -8.00 2.14
N LEU A 23 10.70 -8.66 3.15
CA LEU A 23 11.29 -8.73 4.49
C LEU A 23 12.63 -9.48 4.48
N ASP A 24 12.70 -10.60 3.75
CA ASP A 24 13.91 -11.41 3.57
C ASP A 24 15.07 -10.62 2.94
N ARG A 25 14.75 -9.64 2.08
CA ARG A 25 15.71 -8.69 1.48
C ARG A 25 16.02 -7.48 2.38
N GLY A 26 15.55 -7.47 3.62
CA GLY A 26 15.78 -6.38 4.58
C GLY A 26 14.98 -5.11 4.28
N HIS A 27 13.88 -5.18 3.55
CA HIS A 27 13.02 -4.02 3.28
C HIS A 27 11.93 -3.86 4.35
N GLN A 28 11.59 -2.62 4.67
CA GLN A 28 10.42 -2.31 5.49
C GLN A 28 9.20 -2.36 4.60
N VAL A 29 8.30 -3.33 4.80
CA VAL A 29 7.13 -3.51 3.93
C VAL A 29 5.82 -3.37 4.70
N LYS A 30 4.87 -2.64 4.11
CA LYS A 30 3.51 -2.50 4.66
C LYS A 30 2.48 -2.84 3.59
N VAL A 31 1.53 -3.69 3.93
CA VAL A 31 0.38 -3.96 3.05
C VAL A 31 -0.70 -2.94 3.37
N LEU A 32 -1.10 -2.17 2.36
CA LEU A 32 -2.10 -1.12 2.46
C LEU A 32 -3.35 -1.54 1.68
N ASN A 33 -4.49 -1.53 2.36
CA ASN A 33 -5.77 -1.80 1.72
C ASN A 33 -6.22 -0.56 0.95
N THR A 34 -6.43 -0.71 -0.36
CA THR A 34 -6.80 0.38 -1.28
C THR A 34 -8.09 1.10 -0.87
N LEU A 35 -9.05 0.41 -0.23
CA LEU A 35 -10.32 1.01 0.24
C LEU A 35 -10.18 1.84 1.52
N ARG A 36 -8.98 1.92 2.09
CA ARG A 36 -8.70 2.69 3.31
C ARG A 36 -7.96 3.99 3.03
N PHE A 37 -7.74 4.29 1.75
CA PHE A 37 -7.22 5.57 1.32
C PHE A 37 -8.38 6.58 1.17
N GLY A 38 -8.13 7.81 1.59
CA GLY A 38 -8.92 8.98 1.23
C GLY A 38 -8.04 9.89 0.40
N ILE A 39 -8.60 10.43 -0.68
CA ILE A 39 -7.93 11.41 -1.54
C ILE A 39 -8.73 12.70 -1.40
N ASP A 40 -8.07 13.78 -1.01
CA ASP A 40 -8.64 15.13 -1.07
C ASP A 40 -8.21 15.77 -2.38
N LEU A 41 -9.19 16.20 -3.17
CA LEU A 41 -9.02 16.82 -4.49
C LEU A 41 -9.48 18.29 -4.50
N SER A 42 -9.75 18.88 -3.33
CA SER A 42 -10.22 20.26 -3.21
C SER A 42 -9.13 21.31 -3.50
N GLY A 43 -7.86 20.93 -3.35
CA GLY A 43 -6.68 21.78 -3.61
C GLY A 43 -6.09 21.62 -5.01
N ALA A 44 -5.08 22.44 -5.32
CA ALA A 44 -4.32 22.35 -6.57
C ALA A 44 -3.46 21.08 -6.64
N GLU A 45 -3.01 20.57 -5.49
CA GLU A 45 -2.30 19.30 -5.37
C GLU A 45 -3.15 18.31 -4.57
N PRO A 46 -3.29 17.06 -5.05
CA PRO A 46 -4.11 16.06 -4.37
C PRO A 46 -3.42 15.54 -3.11
N ASP A 47 -4.13 15.58 -1.99
CA ASP A 47 -3.64 15.06 -0.70
C ASP A 47 -4.10 13.62 -0.47
N LEU A 48 -3.20 12.79 0.06
CA LEU A 48 -3.44 11.36 0.26
C LEU A 48 -3.37 10.99 1.75
N HIS A 49 -4.49 10.47 2.26
CA HIS A 49 -4.61 9.98 3.63
C HIS A 49 -4.82 8.47 3.65
N PHE A 50 -4.28 7.79 4.66
CA PHE A 50 -4.55 6.40 4.96
C PHE A 50 -5.12 6.27 6.36
N ARG A 51 -6.37 5.80 6.47
CA ARG A 51 -7.12 5.74 7.74
C ARG A 51 -7.15 7.08 8.48
N GLY A 52 -7.41 8.16 7.76
CA GLY A 52 -7.53 9.52 8.33
C GLY A 52 -6.21 10.16 8.76
N LYS A 53 -5.06 9.54 8.48
CA LYS A 53 -3.73 10.10 8.75
C LYS A 53 -2.99 10.37 7.44
N PRO A 54 -2.19 11.44 7.34
CA PRO A 54 -1.33 11.68 6.18
C PRO A 54 -0.49 10.44 5.86
N LEU A 55 -0.41 10.08 4.58
CA LEU A 55 0.41 8.95 4.17
C LEU A 55 1.88 9.32 4.26
N SER A 56 2.66 8.49 4.95
CA SER A 56 4.12 8.63 4.98
C SER A 56 4.74 8.29 3.62
N THR A 57 5.86 8.89 3.27
CA THR A 57 6.60 8.58 2.02
C THR A 57 7.00 7.10 1.93
N TYR A 58 6.91 6.55 0.72
CA TYR A 58 7.35 5.20 0.35
C TYR A 58 8.30 5.30 -0.84
N ASP A 59 9.32 4.43 -0.88
CA ASP A 59 10.31 4.42 -1.97
C ASP A 59 9.74 3.74 -3.23
N ALA A 60 8.86 2.76 -3.04
CA ALA A 60 8.18 2.08 -4.14
C ALA A 60 6.86 1.46 -3.68
N VAL A 61 5.96 1.31 -4.66
CA VAL A 61 4.62 0.77 -4.48
C VAL A 61 4.42 -0.41 -5.44
N LEU A 62 3.98 -1.54 -4.90
CA LEU A 62 3.64 -2.73 -5.67
C LEU A 62 2.11 -2.92 -5.70
N PRO A 63 1.45 -2.65 -6.84
CA PRO A 63 0.01 -2.81 -6.96
C PRO A 63 -0.38 -4.30 -7.14
N ARG A 64 -1.19 -4.81 -6.23
CA ARG A 64 -1.87 -6.12 -6.32
C ARG A 64 -3.37 -5.89 -6.29
N ILE A 65 -3.91 -5.45 -7.42
CA ILE A 65 -5.32 -5.10 -7.61
C ILE A 65 -6.06 -6.34 -8.14
N GLY A 66 -7.11 -6.77 -7.44
CA GLY A 66 -7.96 -7.86 -7.89
C GLY A 66 -9.14 -7.36 -8.72
N ASN A 67 -9.82 -8.26 -9.44
CA ASN A 67 -10.90 -7.89 -10.37
C ASN A 67 -12.13 -7.20 -9.75
N SER A 68 -12.33 -7.29 -8.43
CA SER A 68 -13.49 -6.72 -7.73
C SER A 68 -13.19 -5.42 -6.99
N VAL A 69 -12.10 -4.73 -7.35
CA VAL A 69 -11.69 -3.44 -6.76
C VAL A 69 -12.55 -2.32 -7.28
#